data_AF-A0A4R5H3A7-F1
#
_entry.id   AF-A0A4R5H3A7-F1
#
_cell.length_a   1.000
_cell.length_b   1.000
_cell.length_c   1.000
_cell.angle_alpha   90.00
_cell.angle_beta   90.00
_cell.angle_gamma   90.00
#
_symmetry.space_group_name_H-M   'P 1'
#
loop_
_entity.id
_entity.type
_entity.pdbx_description
1 polymer ?
#
loop_
_entity_poly.entity_id
_entity_poly.type
_entity_poly.pdbx_seq_one_letter_code
_entity_poly.pdbx_strand_id
1 'polypeptide(L)'
;MRKVSKQCIVASTLFISALAYSIPNAPTNEQDSQDVNNKENVEVIEVYGQRSLDFFRSELRLAEDSFNELYNSLTDNEDYYTECAVNLSSAYKIKVRECHVKFELDIRAEAAQIGRNCGSRSFSCATPSPAAINKRIAKRRLEYVQDLKKHVESNPELMALLIKVQEAKTNLEKAHLARWGKLSEHYYTASKTEDAQTHTEDNQ
;
A
#
# COMPACT_ATOMS: atom_id res chain seq x y z
N MET A 1 -42.95 20.99 -37.31
CA MET A 1 -42.86 22.36 -37.86
C MET A 1 -43.21 23.39 -36.79
N ARG A 2 -42.24 24.15 -36.29
CA ARG A 2 -42.33 25.58 -35.93
C ARG A 2 -40.91 26.07 -35.62
N LYS A 3 -40.51 27.11 -36.34
CA LYS A 3 -39.17 27.73 -36.37
C LYS A 3 -39.12 28.95 -35.44
N VAL A 4 -37.88 29.42 -35.25
CA VAL A 4 -37.42 30.80 -34.91
C VAL A 4 -37.37 31.06 -33.38
N SER A 5 -36.19 30.99 -32.75
CA SER A 5 -35.04 31.93 -32.74
C SER A 5 -35.26 33.13 -31.81
N LYS A 6 -34.35 33.29 -30.83
CA LYS A 6 -33.48 34.47 -30.68
C LYS A 6 -32.56 34.30 -29.48
N GLN A 7 -31.26 34.48 -29.73
CA GLN A 7 -30.23 34.70 -28.73
C GLN A 7 -30.52 36.01 -27.98
N CYS A 8 -30.33 36.01 -26.67
CA CYS A 8 -30.02 37.21 -25.90
C CYS A 8 -28.65 37.00 -25.25
N ILE A 9 -27.66 37.68 -25.81
CA ILE A 9 -26.37 37.96 -25.23
C ILE A 9 -26.61 38.91 -24.05
N VAL A 10 -26.22 38.52 -22.84
CA VAL A 10 -25.94 39.47 -21.76
C VAL A 10 -24.55 39.15 -21.23
N ALA A 11 -23.59 39.92 -21.73
CA ALA A 11 -22.30 40.09 -21.08
C ALA A 11 -22.50 41.00 -19.86
N SER A 12 -22.05 40.59 -18.67
CA SER A 12 -21.63 41.49 -17.59
C SER A 12 -20.85 40.73 -16.50
N THR A 13 -19.53 40.89 -16.61
CA THR A 13 -18.56 41.20 -15.53
C THR A 13 -18.42 40.27 -14.31
N LEU A 14 -17.35 39.46 -14.37
CA LEU A 14 -16.24 39.40 -13.40
C LEU A 14 -16.49 39.99 -12.00
N PHE A 15 -16.59 39.11 -11.00
CA PHE A 15 -16.10 39.35 -9.64
C PHE A 15 -15.19 38.18 -9.26
N ILE A 16 -13.91 38.27 -9.64
CA ILE A 16 -12.86 37.43 -9.07
C ILE A 16 -12.52 38.06 -7.72
N SER A 17 -13.10 37.55 -6.64
CA SER A 17 -12.60 37.82 -5.30
C SER A 17 -11.35 36.97 -5.09
N ALA A 18 -10.20 37.51 -5.53
CA ALA A 18 -8.91 37.02 -5.10
C ALA A 18 -8.77 37.32 -3.61
N LEU A 19 -8.97 36.31 -2.76
CA LEU A 19 -8.44 36.33 -1.40
C LEU A 19 -6.93 36.22 -1.52
N ALA A 20 -6.28 37.38 -1.60
CA ALA A 20 -4.84 37.50 -1.41
C ALA A 20 -4.54 37.19 0.07
N TYR A 21 -4.33 35.91 0.37
CA TYR A 21 -3.57 35.54 1.56
C TYR A 21 -2.13 35.99 1.32
N SER A 22 -1.76 37.13 1.90
CA SER A 22 -0.36 37.53 2.04
C SER A 22 0.31 36.54 2.98
N ILE A 23 0.97 35.53 2.41
CA ILE A 23 1.98 34.73 3.13
C ILE A 23 3.14 35.70 3.42
N PRO A 24 3.58 35.89 4.68
CA PRO A 24 4.80 36.61 4.94
C PRO A 24 5.97 35.85 4.31
N ASN A 25 6.59 36.45 3.30
CA ASN A 25 7.85 35.97 2.75
C ASN A 25 8.91 36.04 3.86
N ALA A 26 9.55 34.91 4.14
CA ALA A 26 10.77 34.88 4.93
C ALA A 26 11.84 35.70 4.19
N PRO A 27 12.55 36.64 4.84
CA PRO A 27 13.67 37.32 4.22
C PRO A 27 14.83 36.33 4.05
N THR A 28 15.14 35.95 2.82
CA THR A 28 16.48 35.48 2.45
C THR A 28 17.38 36.70 2.34
N ASN A 29 18.14 36.98 3.39
CA ASN A 29 19.31 37.87 3.30
C ASN A 29 20.55 37.05 3.65
N GLU A 30 21.28 36.65 2.62
CA GLU A 30 22.73 36.60 2.73
C GLU A 30 23.23 38.05 2.77
N GLN A 31 23.54 38.54 3.97
CA GLN A 31 24.60 39.51 4.16
C GLN A 31 25.04 39.52 5.62
N ASP A 32 26.24 38.97 5.80
CA ASP A 32 27.08 39.04 6.98
C ASP A 32 27.25 40.50 7.45
N SER A 33 26.91 40.77 8.71
CA SER A 33 27.35 41.93 9.49
C SER A 33 26.98 41.70 10.95
N GLN A 34 28.02 41.49 11.76
CA GLN A 34 27.99 41.38 13.21
C GLN A 34 27.15 42.48 13.87
N ASP A 35 26.14 42.09 14.65
CA ASP A 35 25.68 42.86 15.80
C ASP A 35 25.53 41.93 17.00
N VAL A 36 26.53 42.01 17.87
CA VAL A 36 26.63 41.28 19.14
C VAL A 36 25.96 42.16 20.20
N ASN A 37 24.64 42.03 20.39
CA ASN A 37 23.93 42.15 21.69
C ASN A 37 22.41 42.37 21.52
N ASN A 38 21.70 41.39 20.98
CA ASN A 38 20.32 41.18 21.41
C ASN A 38 19.99 39.69 21.35
N LYS A 39 20.33 38.97 22.43
CA LYS A 39 19.79 37.62 22.65
C LYS A 39 18.30 37.77 22.97
N GLU A 40 17.48 37.90 21.93
CA GLU A 40 16.10 37.42 22.06
C GLU A 40 16.19 35.96 22.48
N ASN A 41 15.67 35.66 23.67
CA ASN A 41 15.47 34.29 24.12
C ASN A 41 14.42 33.66 23.20
N VAL A 42 14.88 33.15 22.05
CA VAL A 42 14.07 32.32 21.16
C VAL A 42 13.88 30.98 21.86
N GLU A 43 12.68 30.76 22.40
CA GLU A 43 12.27 29.48 22.95
C GLU A 43 12.19 28.46 21.80
N VAL A 44 13.12 27.50 21.80
CA VAL A 44 13.08 26.38 20.84
C VAL A 44 12.12 25.34 21.40
N ILE A 45 10.89 25.33 20.89
CA ILE A 45 9.91 24.29 21.20
C ILE A 45 10.19 23.09 20.29
N GLU A 46 10.82 22.04 20.84
CA GLU A 46 10.98 20.77 20.13
C GLU A 46 9.70 19.94 20.25
N VAL A 47 9.00 19.76 19.12
CA VAL A 47 7.80 18.93 19.07
C VAL A 47 8.19 17.49 18.75
N TYR A 48 8.12 16.63 19.77
CA TYR A 48 8.30 15.19 19.62
C TYR A 48 6.97 14.53 19.26
N GLY A 49 6.87 14.01 18.03
CA GLY A 49 5.71 13.27 17.56
C GLY A 49 6.10 11.89 17.03
N GLN A 50 5.39 10.85 17.48
CA GLN A 50 5.53 9.51 16.90
C GLN A 50 4.51 9.34 15.76
N ARG A 51 4.96 8.87 14.60
CA ARG A 51 4.05 8.50 13.52
C ARG A 51 3.16 7.34 13.96
N SER A 52 1.87 7.43 13.67
CA SER A 52 0.92 6.38 14.00
C SER A 52 1.21 5.12 13.16
N LEU A 53 0.73 3.96 13.61
CA LEU A 53 0.84 2.75 12.80
C LEU A 53 0.05 2.81 11.49
N ASP A 54 -1.04 3.58 11.48
CA ASP A 54 -1.86 3.73 10.28
C ASP A 54 -1.12 4.50 9.19
N PHE A 55 -0.20 5.39 9.56
CA PHE A 55 0.73 6.02 8.62
C PHE A 55 1.58 4.96 7.91
N PHE A 56 2.27 4.09 8.65
CA PHE A 56 3.13 3.06 8.06
C PHE A 56 2.33 2.01 7.27
N ARG A 57 1.11 1.66 7.72
CA ARG A 57 0.19 0.83 6.95
C ARG A 57 -0.20 1.48 5.63
N SER A 58 -0.39 2.80 5.62
CA SER A 58 -0.69 3.54 4.40
C SER A 58 0.51 3.58 3.46
N GLU A 59 1.71 3.80 3.98
CA GLU A 59 2.94 3.76 3.16
C GLU A 59 3.14 2.40 2.49
N LEU A 60 2.97 1.31 3.25
CA LEU A 60 3.06 -0.04 2.69
C LEU A 60 2.04 -0.25 1.58
N ARG A 61 0.79 0.16 1.79
CA ARG A 61 -0.27 0.04 0.76
C ARG A 61 0.07 0.80 -0.51
N LEU A 62 0.56 2.04 -0.39
CA LEU A 62 0.94 2.84 -1.55
C LEU A 62 2.12 2.21 -2.32
N ALA A 63 3.08 1.64 -1.60
CA ALA A 63 4.21 0.93 -2.20
C ALA A 63 3.75 -0.34 -2.93
N GLU A 64 2.90 -1.15 -2.28
CA GLU A 64 2.30 -2.36 -2.88
C GLU A 64 1.49 -2.02 -4.13
N ASP A 65 0.71 -0.94 -4.10
CA ASP A 65 -0.14 -0.52 -5.21
C ASP A 65 0.70 -0.08 -6.40
N SER A 66 1.72 0.75 -6.16
CA SER A 66 2.65 1.16 -7.21
C SER A 66 3.35 -0.04 -7.86
N PHE A 67 3.80 -1.00 -7.04
CA PHE A 67 4.44 -2.22 -7.52
C PHE A 67 3.49 -3.07 -8.37
N ASN A 68 2.28 -3.31 -7.88
CA ASN A 68 1.28 -4.14 -8.56
C ASN A 68 0.79 -3.48 -9.85
N GLU A 69 0.58 -2.15 -9.86
CA GLU A 69 0.20 -1.40 -11.06
C GLU A 69 1.23 -1.54 -12.17
N LEU A 70 2.52 -1.35 -11.84
CA LEU A 70 3.60 -1.51 -12.81
C LEU A 70 3.72 -2.97 -13.27
N TYR A 71 3.69 -3.93 -12.34
CA TYR A 71 3.76 -5.35 -12.71
C TYR A 71 2.60 -5.77 -13.62
N ASN A 72 1.36 -5.37 -13.30
CA ASN A 72 0.18 -5.66 -14.11
C ASN A 72 0.30 -5.07 -15.53
N SER A 73 0.97 -3.93 -15.69
CA SER A 73 1.22 -3.32 -17.01
C SER A 73 2.29 -4.05 -17.84
N LEU A 74 3.14 -4.86 -17.18
CA LEU A 74 4.28 -5.55 -17.80
C LEU A 74 3.98 -7.01 -18.13
N THR A 75 3.10 -7.66 -17.37
CA THR A 75 2.75 -9.08 -17.60
C THR A 75 1.70 -9.20 -18.69
N ASP A 76 1.94 -10.11 -19.64
CA ASP A 76 0.99 -10.42 -20.72
C ASP A 76 -0.12 -11.39 -20.26
N ASN A 77 0.04 -12.00 -19.07
CA ASN A 77 -0.91 -12.97 -18.55
C ASN A 77 -1.90 -12.30 -17.59
N GLU A 78 -3.14 -12.13 -18.06
CA GLU A 78 -4.22 -11.57 -17.23
C GLU A 78 -4.46 -12.37 -15.94
N ASP A 79 -4.21 -13.69 -15.93
CA ASP A 79 -4.39 -14.51 -14.72
C ASP A 79 -3.46 -14.07 -13.58
N TYR A 80 -2.38 -13.36 -13.89
CA TYR A 80 -1.39 -12.86 -12.94
C TYR A 80 -1.65 -11.42 -12.49
N TYR A 81 -2.72 -10.79 -12.97
CA TYR A 81 -3.08 -9.46 -12.51
C TYR A 81 -3.46 -9.49 -11.03
N THR A 82 -2.86 -8.57 -10.27
CA THR A 82 -3.20 -8.39 -8.86
C THR A 82 -4.30 -7.35 -8.73
N GLU A 83 -5.41 -7.75 -8.11
CA GLU A 83 -6.56 -6.91 -7.84
C GLU A 83 -6.71 -6.71 -6.33
N CYS A 84 -6.82 -5.45 -5.91
CA CYS A 84 -7.01 -5.08 -4.51
C CYS A 84 -8.44 -4.57 -4.28
N ALA A 85 -9.16 -5.21 -3.35
CA ALA A 85 -10.53 -4.86 -3.01
C ALA A 85 -10.68 -4.60 -1.51
N VAL A 86 -11.63 -3.73 -1.16
CA VAL A 86 -12.03 -3.51 0.24
C VAL A 86 -13.24 -4.38 0.53
N ASN A 87 -13.01 -5.45 1.28
CA ASN A 87 -14.03 -6.40 1.68
C ASN A 87 -14.56 -6.08 3.08
N LEU A 88 -15.85 -6.29 3.29
CA LEU A 88 -16.46 -6.25 4.63
C LEU A 88 -16.32 -7.64 5.24
N SER A 89 -15.60 -7.75 6.35
CA SER A 89 -15.56 -9.01 7.10
C SER A 89 -16.97 -9.40 7.55
N SER A 90 -17.43 -10.59 7.16
CA SER A 90 -18.79 -11.07 7.43
C SER A 90 -19.15 -11.12 8.91
N ALA A 91 -18.16 -11.25 9.80
CA ALA A 91 -18.36 -11.37 11.23
C ALA A 91 -18.38 -10.00 11.96
N TYR A 92 -17.52 -9.07 11.54
CA TYR A 92 -17.26 -7.85 12.33
C TYR A 92 -17.62 -6.55 11.60
N LYS A 93 -18.08 -6.60 10.34
CA LYS A 93 -18.33 -5.42 9.48
C LYS A 93 -17.14 -4.45 9.38
N ILE A 94 -15.94 -4.93 9.69
CA ILE A 94 -14.70 -4.17 9.54
C ILE A 94 -14.32 -4.24 8.06
N LYS A 95 -14.02 -3.06 7.49
CA LYS A 95 -13.49 -2.95 6.13
C LYS A 95 -12.02 -3.38 6.16
N VAL A 96 -11.72 -4.46 5.46
CA VAL A 96 -10.35 -4.98 5.30
C VAL A 96 -10.01 -4.89 3.83
N ARG A 97 -8.85 -4.29 3.53
CA ARG A 97 -8.27 -4.28 2.19
C ARG A 97 -7.53 -5.60 1.99
N GLU A 98 -7.84 -6.30 0.90
CA GLU A 98 -7.15 -7.52 0.52
C GLU A 98 -6.78 -7.45 -0.96
N CYS A 99 -5.53 -7.81 -1.27
CA CYS A 99 -5.05 -7.96 -2.64
C CYS A 99 -4.93 -9.44 -2.96
N HIS A 100 -5.51 -9.85 -4.08
CA HIS A 100 -5.46 -11.22 -4.57
C HIS A 100 -5.09 -11.19 -6.03
N VAL A 101 -4.29 -12.18 -6.45
CA VAL A 101 -4.04 -12.40 -7.87
C VAL A 101 -5.29 -13.00 -8.51
N LYS A 102 -5.61 -12.64 -9.75
CA LYS A 102 -6.83 -13.06 -10.47
C LYS A 102 -7.06 -14.56 -10.42
N PHE A 103 -6.02 -15.38 -10.68
CA PHE A 103 -6.15 -16.84 -10.60
C PHE A 103 -6.59 -17.34 -9.21
N GLU A 104 -6.23 -16.66 -8.12
CA GLU A 104 -6.67 -17.04 -6.77
C GLU A 104 -8.16 -16.74 -6.59
N LEU A 105 -8.63 -15.61 -7.11
CA LEU A 105 -10.04 -15.23 -7.12
C LEU A 105 -10.85 -16.24 -7.92
N ASP A 106 -10.37 -16.63 -9.10
CA ASP A 106 -11.04 -17.59 -9.98
C ASP A 106 -11.15 -18.97 -9.34
N ILE A 107 -10.06 -19.48 -8.74
CA ILE A 107 -10.08 -20.77 -8.04
C ILE A 107 -11.06 -20.75 -6.86
N ARG A 108 -11.09 -19.65 -6.09
CA ARG A 108 -12.03 -19.51 -4.97
C ARG A 108 -13.48 -19.35 -5.45
N ALA A 109 -13.69 -18.61 -6.54
CA ALA A 109 -15.00 -18.42 -7.15
C ALA A 109 -15.55 -19.74 -7.70
N GLU A 110 -14.73 -20.53 -8.40
CA GLU A 110 -15.07 -21.88 -8.88
C GLU A 110 -15.46 -22.78 -7.71
N ALA A 111 -14.66 -22.82 -6.64
CA ALA A 111 -14.97 -23.59 -5.45
C ALA A 111 -16.29 -23.16 -4.79
N ALA A 112 -16.54 -21.84 -4.71
CA ALA A 112 -17.80 -21.30 -4.19
C ALA A 112 -19.00 -21.65 -5.08
N GLN A 113 -18.84 -21.63 -6.40
CA GLN A 113 -19.88 -22.05 -7.35
C GLN A 113 -20.20 -23.54 -7.21
N ILE A 114 -19.18 -24.40 -7.10
CA ILE A 114 -19.38 -25.84 -6.83
C ILE A 114 -20.16 -26.02 -5.53
N GLY A 115 -19.76 -25.33 -4.45
CA GLY A 115 -20.47 -25.37 -3.18
C GLY A 115 -21.94 -24.94 -3.27
N ARG A 116 -22.24 -23.89 -4.05
CA ARG A 116 -23.61 -23.43 -4.29
C ARG A 116 -24.42 -24.44 -5.12
N ASN A 117 -23.85 -24.98 -6.19
CA ASN A 117 -24.51 -25.93 -7.08
C ASN A 117 -24.78 -27.27 -6.40
N CYS A 118 -23.90 -27.69 -5.48
CA CYS A 118 -24.09 -28.88 -4.69
C CYS A 118 -25.31 -28.82 -3.75
N GLY A 119 -25.70 -27.62 -3.31
CA GLY A 119 -26.80 -27.41 -2.35
C GLY A 119 -26.50 -28.00 -0.97
N SER A 120 -27.17 -27.50 0.07
CA SER A 120 -26.94 -27.90 1.47
C SER A 120 -27.34 -29.35 1.81
N ARG A 121 -27.93 -30.11 0.88
CA ARG A 121 -28.57 -31.43 1.16
C ARG A 121 -28.06 -32.58 0.28
N SER A 122 -27.10 -32.35 -0.60
CA SER A 122 -26.60 -33.40 -1.49
C SER A 122 -25.39 -34.11 -0.88
N PHE A 123 -25.62 -35.27 -0.25
CA PHE A 123 -24.55 -36.12 0.31
C PHE A 123 -23.60 -36.69 -0.76
N SER A 124 -23.96 -36.61 -2.04
CA SER A 124 -23.17 -37.13 -3.17
C SER A 124 -22.33 -36.05 -3.87
N CYS A 125 -22.42 -34.79 -3.46
CA CYS A 125 -21.71 -33.71 -4.12
C CYS A 125 -20.41 -33.37 -3.39
N ALA A 126 -19.28 -33.76 -4.00
CA ALA A 126 -17.95 -33.51 -3.46
C ALA A 126 -17.57 -32.03 -3.64
N THR A 127 -17.76 -31.23 -2.60
CA THR A 127 -17.20 -29.88 -2.56
C THR A 127 -15.69 -29.94 -2.32
N PRO A 128 -14.88 -29.12 -3.01
CA PRO A 128 -13.44 -29.12 -2.79
C PRO A 128 -13.15 -28.67 -1.36
N SER A 129 -12.35 -29.45 -0.64
CA SER A 129 -11.92 -29.07 0.71
C SER A 129 -11.03 -27.83 0.68
N PRO A 130 -10.99 -27.01 1.75
CA PRO A 130 -10.08 -25.86 1.81
C PRO A 130 -8.62 -26.22 1.54
N ALA A 131 -8.17 -27.40 1.99
CA ALA A 131 -6.83 -27.91 1.72
C ALA A 131 -6.58 -28.17 0.22
N ALA A 132 -7.58 -28.72 -0.49
CA ALA A 132 -7.49 -28.95 -1.93
C ALA A 132 -7.43 -27.63 -2.72
N ILE A 133 -8.23 -26.63 -2.31
CA ILE A 133 -8.21 -25.27 -2.88
C ILE A 133 -6.83 -24.64 -2.69
N ASN A 134 -6.31 -24.65 -1.45
CA ASN A 134 -5.01 -24.08 -1.13
C ASN A 134 -3.87 -24.77 -1.90
N LYS A 135 -3.95 -26.09 -2.11
CA LYS A 135 -2.99 -26.83 -2.93
C LYS A 135 -3.00 -26.38 -4.39
N ARG A 136 -4.18 -26.14 -4.97
CA ARG A 136 -4.32 -25.61 -6.34
C ARG A 136 -3.70 -24.21 -6.44
N ILE A 137 -4.02 -23.34 -5.49
CA ILE A 137 -3.46 -21.98 -5.41
C ILE A 137 -1.93 -22.04 -5.30
N ALA A 138 -1.40 -22.85 -4.39
CA ALA A 138 0.04 -22.96 -4.16
C ALA A 138 0.80 -23.39 -5.43
N LYS A 139 0.22 -24.31 -6.22
CA LYS A 139 0.82 -24.72 -7.50
C LYS A 139 0.93 -23.54 -8.47
N ARG A 140 -0.16 -22.81 -8.66
CA ARG A 140 -0.22 -21.63 -9.57
C ARG A 140 0.67 -20.49 -9.07
N ARG A 141 0.81 -20.35 -7.75
CA ARG A 141 1.67 -19.33 -7.13
C ARG A 141 3.14 -19.51 -7.49
N LEU A 142 3.62 -20.74 -7.67
CA LEU A 142 4.99 -20.98 -8.10
C LEU A 142 5.25 -20.45 -9.51
N GLU A 143 4.31 -20.66 -10.42
CA GLU A 143 4.37 -20.14 -11.80
C GLU A 143 4.35 -18.61 -11.81
N TYR A 144 3.44 -18.02 -11.02
CA TYR A 144 3.37 -16.57 -10.82
C TYR A 144 4.67 -15.97 -10.28
N VAL A 145 5.29 -16.59 -9.26
CA VAL A 145 6.55 -16.08 -8.70
C VAL A 145 7.69 -16.13 -9.72
N GLN A 146 7.72 -17.14 -10.60
CA GLN A 146 8.73 -17.22 -11.67
C GLN A 146 8.54 -16.10 -12.69
N ASP A 147 7.30 -15.81 -13.07
CA ASP A 147 6.96 -14.69 -13.97
C ASP A 147 7.35 -13.34 -13.35
N LEU A 148 6.94 -13.11 -12.10
CA LEU A 148 7.28 -11.92 -11.34
C LEU A 148 8.80 -11.73 -11.24
N LYS A 149 9.55 -12.79 -10.94
CA LYS A 149 11.01 -12.75 -10.87
C LYS A 149 11.63 -12.31 -12.20
N LYS A 150 11.16 -12.88 -13.32
CA LYS A 150 11.64 -12.50 -14.67
C LYS A 150 11.40 -11.02 -14.95
N HIS A 151 10.24 -10.48 -14.60
CA HIS A 151 9.92 -9.06 -14.79
C HIS A 151 10.74 -8.16 -13.86
N VAL A 152 10.94 -8.55 -12.60
CA VAL A 152 11.76 -7.80 -11.63
C VAL A 152 13.23 -7.76 -12.06
N GLU A 153 13.78 -8.85 -12.59
CA GLU A 153 15.18 -8.90 -13.05
C GLU A 153 15.40 -8.12 -14.35
N SER A 154 14.38 -8.05 -15.22
CA SER A 154 14.47 -7.35 -16.52
C SER A 154 14.07 -5.89 -16.47
N ASN A 155 13.33 -5.45 -15.43
CA ASN A 155 12.86 -4.08 -15.29
C ASN A 155 13.43 -3.44 -13.99
N PRO A 156 14.40 -2.50 -14.09
CA PRO A 156 15.00 -1.86 -12.93
C PRO A 156 14.02 -0.96 -12.16
N GLU A 157 12.99 -0.41 -12.81
CA GLU A 157 11.96 0.39 -12.16
C GLU A 157 11.08 -0.49 -11.26
N LEU A 158 10.69 -1.68 -11.75
CA LEU A 158 9.94 -2.65 -10.94
C LEU A 158 10.77 -3.16 -9.76
N MET A 159 12.08 -3.39 -9.96
CA MET A 159 13.00 -3.70 -8.87
C MET A 159 13.04 -2.58 -7.81
N ALA A 160 13.11 -1.32 -8.22
CA ALA A 160 13.10 -0.19 -7.30
C ALA A 160 11.79 -0.11 -6.48
N LEU A 161 10.65 -0.40 -7.11
CA LEU A 161 9.36 -0.48 -6.41
C LEU A 161 9.32 -1.66 -5.43
N LEU A 162 9.89 -2.81 -5.79
CA LEU A 162 10.00 -3.96 -4.87
C LEU A 162 10.82 -3.62 -3.62
N ILE A 163 11.92 -2.89 -3.79
CA ILE A 163 12.72 -2.39 -2.66
C ILE A 163 11.89 -1.47 -1.77
N LYS A 164 11.12 -0.53 -2.34
CA LYS A 164 10.23 0.35 -1.58
C LYS A 164 9.16 -0.42 -0.79
N VAL A 165 8.59 -1.48 -1.37
CA VAL A 165 7.65 -2.35 -0.65
C VAL A 165 8.34 -2.99 0.55
N GLN A 166 9.56 -3.50 0.35
CA GLN A 166 10.33 -4.13 1.43
C GLN A 166 10.68 -3.13 2.54
N GLU A 167 11.11 -1.92 2.19
CA GLU A 167 11.40 -0.85 3.14
C GLU A 167 10.16 -0.45 3.96
N ALA A 168 9.03 -0.23 3.28
CA ALA A 168 7.78 0.14 3.95
C ALA A 168 7.31 -0.97 4.90
N LYS A 169 7.46 -2.24 4.51
CA LYS A 169 7.15 -3.39 5.35
C LYS A 169 8.05 -3.43 6.59
N THR A 170 9.36 -3.29 6.42
CA THR A 170 10.30 -3.26 7.54
C THR A 170 10.03 -2.08 8.48
N ASN A 171 9.66 -0.91 7.95
CA ASN A 171 9.29 0.25 8.77
C ASN A 171 8.01 0.00 9.58
N LEU A 172 7.00 -0.64 8.98
CA LEU A 172 5.79 -1.04 9.69
C LEU A 172 6.11 -2.06 10.81
N GLU A 173 6.94 -3.07 10.54
CA GLU A 173 7.36 -4.06 11.52
C GLU A 173 8.11 -3.41 12.70
N LYS A 174 9.06 -2.51 12.40
CA LYS A 174 9.78 -1.72 13.42
C LYS A 174 8.82 -0.87 14.25
N ALA A 175 7.87 -0.19 13.62
CA ALA A 175 6.88 0.61 14.33
C ALA A 175 5.94 -0.25 15.21
N HIS A 176 5.58 -1.44 14.73
CA HIS A 176 4.80 -2.43 15.48
C HIS A 176 5.59 -2.91 16.72
N LEU A 177 6.87 -3.24 16.55
CA LEU A 177 7.77 -3.61 17.64
C LEU A 177 7.96 -2.48 18.65
N ALA A 178 8.19 -1.25 18.20
CA ALA A 178 8.34 -0.09 19.07
C ALA A 178 7.08 0.15 19.91
N ARG A 179 5.89 -0.15 19.38
CA ARG A 179 4.62 0.04 20.09
C ARG A 179 4.30 -1.09 21.07
N TRP A 180 4.56 -2.35 20.70
CA TRP A 180 4.07 -3.51 21.44
C TRP A 180 5.16 -4.39 22.05
N GLY A 181 6.44 -4.17 21.73
CA GLY A 181 7.57 -4.94 22.22
C GLY A 181 7.36 -6.45 22.04
N LYS A 182 7.40 -7.19 23.15
CA LYS A 182 7.21 -8.65 23.19
C LYS A 182 5.82 -9.13 22.77
N LEU A 183 4.82 -8.25 22.79
CA LEU A 183 3.45 -8.56 22.35
C LEU A 183 3.27 -8.37 20.84
N SER A 184 4.30 -7.86 20.15
CA SER A 184 4.31 -7.76 18.69
C SER A 184 4.39 -9.14 18.06
N GLU A 185 3.58 -9.40 17.03
CA GLU A 185 3.70 -10.63 16.22
C GLU A 185 5.08 -10.76 15.54
N HIS A 186 5.78 -9.64 15.34
CA HIS A 186 7.11 -9.58 14.74
C HIS A 186 8.26 -9.75 15.74
N TYR A 187 7.99 -9.95 17.03
CA TYR A 187 9.05 -9.99 18.05
C TYR A 187 10.04 -11.13 17.81
N TYR A 188 9.54 -12.34 17.54
CA TYR A 188 10.37 -13.52 17.34
C TYR A 188 11.08 -13.54 15.99
N THR A 189 10.56 -12.83 14.98
CA THR A 189 11.25 -12.70 13.69
C THR A 189 12.40 -11.71 13.80
N ALA A 190 12.20 -10.60 14.51
CA ALA A 190 13.25 -9.61 14.78
C ALA A 190 14.38 -10.15 15.66
N SER A 191 14.05 -10.90 16.74
CA SER A 191 15.08 -11.47 17.61
C SER A 191 16.00 -12.44 16.86
N LYS A 192 15.43 -13.28 15.98
CA LYS A 192 16.21 -14.22 15.16
C LYS A 192 17.12 -13.53 14.14
N THR A 193 16.72 -12.37 13.62
CA THR A 193 17.57 -11.60 12.69
C THR A 193 18.72 -10.90 13.41
N GLU A 194 18.50 -10.41 14.63
CA GLU A 194 19.56 -9.80 15.45
C GLU A 194 20.60 -10.85 15.88
N ASP A 195 20.16 -12.04 16.28
CA ASP A 195 21.05 -13.17 16.62
C ASP A 195 21.87 -13.67 15.41
N ALA A 196 21.35 -13.53 14.19
CA ALA A 196 22.08 -13.90 12.97
C ALA A 196 23.16 -12.85 12.59
N GLN A 197 22.93 -11.59 12.91
CA GLN A 197 23.87 -10.50 12.61
C GLN A 197 25.07 -10.52 13.56
N THR A 198 24.88 -10.82 14.84
CA THR A 198 25.96 -10.91 15.84
C THR A 198 26.94 -12.06 15.54
N HIS A 199 26.48 -13.16 14.93
CA HIS A 199 27.37 -14.26 14.51
C HIS A 199 28.15 -14.02 13.21
N THR A 200 27.86 -12.93 12.48
CA THR A 200 28.58 -12.60 11.23
C THR A 200 29.73 -11.62 11.50
N GLU A 201 29.69 -10.87 12.59
CA GLU A 201 30.74 -9.92 13.00
C GLU A 201 31.91 -10.59 13.75
N ASP A 202 31.71 -11.79 14.29
CA ASP A 202 32.76 -12.56 15.00
C ASP A 202 33.70 -13.37 14.07
N ASN A 203 33.57 -13.23 12.74
CA ASN A 203 34.37 -13.95 11.72
C ASN A 203 35.12 -13.03 10.74
N GLN A 204 35.42 -11.79 11.15
CA GLN A 204 36.36 -10.89 10.45
C GLN A 204 37.64 -10.66 11.24
#